data_AF-H1W2A3-F1
#
_entry.id   AF-H1W2A3-F1
#
_cell.length_a   1.000
_cell.length_b   1.000
_cell.length_c   1.000
_cell.angle_alpha   90.00
_cell.angle_beta   90.00
_cell.angle_gamma   90.00
#
_symmetry.space_group_name_H-M   'P 1'
#
loop_
_entity.id
_entity.type
_entity.pdbx_description
1 polymer ?
#
loop_
_entity_poly.entity_id
_entity_poly.type
_entity_poly.pdbx_seq_one_letter_code
_entity_poly.pdbx_strand_id
1 'polypeptide(L)'
;MAIIDTLPAVDVSVQLNNSFRCADEYPDPNPYRRERYLGGVERVARNYVESQEGTEFCIHVNVKDEPSIDPWVYNEHGLLFFLYIDGIFMGKRFCQNKDFNRGDWQFTFSSRKQPNEDRSSLVESRFKFQSIVTVDGEPTHGDFRRARDLGIIEVKVKLGKASAMTNRRRRKNLERDFREPAVDSFLIPEEALKGRPIYHGTSFTAPERLPGGPPRYNSLKTATGALLATYTFKYRSKGE
;
A
#
# COMPACT_ATOMS: atom_id res chain seq x y z
N MET A 1 15.13 4.02 -5.17
CA MET A 1 14.83 3.67 -3.77
C MET A 1 14.45 4.95 -3.06
N ALA A 2 13.24 5.00 -2.50
CA ALA A 2 12.70 6.19 -1.87
C ALA A 2 13.21 6.30 -0.44
N ILE A 3 14.03 7.32 -0.18
CA ILE A 3 14.53 7.67 1.15
C ILE A 3 14.07 9.08 1.47
N ILE A 4 13.69 9.32 2.71
CA ILE A 4 13.40 10.66 3.23
C ILE A 4 14.56 11.04 4.13
N ASP A 5 15.26 12.14 3.82
CA ASP A 5 16.47 12.55 4.56
C ASP A 5 16.24 12.72 6.07
N THR A 6 15.02 13.08 6.46
CA THR A 6 14.61 13.27 7.86
C THR A 6 14.10 11.99 8.54
N LEU A 7 14.07 10.87 7.83
CA LEU A 7 13.79 9.52 8.33
C LEU A 7 14.64 8.48 7.55
N PRO A 8 15.99 8.55 7.64
CA PRO A 8 16.89 7.77 6.79
C PRO A 8 16.88 6.27 7.12
N ALA A 9 16.41 5.90 8.30
CA ALA A 9 16.28 4.51 8.71
C ALA A 9 15.15 3.75 8.02
N VAL A 10 14.25 4.44 7.30
CA VAL A 10 13.11 3.81 6.61
C VAL A 10 13.28 3.97 5.11
N ASP A 11 13.50 2.83 4.44
CA ASP A 11 13.57 2.75 2.99
C ASP A 11 12.28 2.11 2.46
N VAL A 12 11.68 2.72 1.43
CA VAL A 12 10.56 2.13 0.70
C VAL A 12 10.90 2.05 -0.77
N SER A 13 10.57 0.93 -1.41
CA SER A 13 10.83 0.73 -2.84
C SER A 13 9.70 -0.04 -3.50
N VAL A 14 9.49 0.24 -4.78
CA VAL A 14 8.65 -0.58 -5.66
C VAL A 14 9.59 -1.48 -6.46
N GLN A 15 9.39 -2.78 -6.35
CA GLN A 15 10.16 -3.80 -7.06
C GLN A 15 9.27 -4.46 -8.12
N LEU A 16 9.79 -4.54 -9.35
CA LEU A 16 9.11 -5.22 -10.44
C LEU A 16 9.56 -6.68 -10.45
N ASN A 17 8.61 -7.62 -10.43
CA ASN A 17 8.91 -9.06 -10.33
C ASN A 17 9.70 -9.59 -11.54
N ASN A 18 9.67 -8.88 -12.67
CA ASN A 18 10.39 -9.25 -13.89
C ASN A 18 11.91 -8.99 -13.82
N SER A 19 12.42 -8.25 -12.83
CA SER A 19 13.81 -7.79 -12.85
C SER A 19 14.55 -7.84 -11.51
N PHE A 20 13.87 -8.11 -10.38
CA PHE A 20 14.46 -7.99 -9.02
C PHE A 20 15.16 -6.64 -8.77
N ARG A 21 14.93 -5.64 -9.64
CA ARG A 21 15.49 -4.30 -9.55
C ARG A 21 14.42 -3.37 -8.98
N CYS A 22 14.88 -2.39 -8.20
CA CYS A 22 14.03 -1.26 -7.88
C CYS A 22 13.66 -0.56 -9.17
N ALA A 23 12.41 -0.10 -9.30
CA ALA A 23 12.03 0.75 -10.41
C ALA A 23 12.90 2.03 -10.43
N ASP A 24 13.20 2.52 -11.63
CA ASP A 24 13.92 3.80 -11.79
C ASP A 24 13.04 4.95 -11.31
N GLU A 25 13.55 5.72 -10.35
CA GLU A 25 12.82 6.80 -9.68
C GLU A 25 13.18 8.17 -10.26
N TYR A 26 12.16 8.97 -10.60
CA TYR A 26 12.33 10.30 -11.18
C TYR A 26 11.56 11.35 -10.36
N PRO A 27 12.07 12.60 -10.26
CA PRO A 27 11.36 13.70 -9.59
C PRO A 27 10.04 14.01 -10.30
N ASP A 28 8.94 14.11 -9.55
CA ASP A 28 7.62 14.43 -10.10
C ASP A 28 7.39 15.96 -10.19
N PRO A 29 7.01 16.50 -11.37
CA PRO A 29 6.81 17.94 -11.56
C PRO A 29 5.51 18.50 -10.96
N ASN A 30 4.59 17.68 -10.46
CA ASN A 30 3.26 18.12 -10.03
C ASN A 30 3.10 18.24 -8.50
N PRO A 31 2.52 19.33 -7.97
CA PRO A 31 2.33 19.51 -6.54
C PRO A 31 1.23 18.59 -5.98
N TYR A 32 1.53 17.94 -4.84
CA TYR A 32 0.60 17.06 -4.13
C TYR A 32 -0.12 17.78 -2.98
N ARG A 33 -1.27 17.23 -2.52
CA ARG A 33 -2.00 17.75 -1.36
C ARG A 33 -1.17 17.69 -0.08
N ARG A 34 -1.19 18.78 0.70
CA ARG A 34 -0.59 18.85 2.04
C ARG A 34 -1.36 17.97 3.04
N GLU A 35 -0.70 16.99 3.64
CA GLU A 35 -1.17 16.33 4.87
C GLU A 35 -0.64 17.05 6.12
N ARG A 36 -1.26 16.83 7.29
CA ARG A 36 -0.75 17.37 8.56
C ARG A 36 0.27 16.40 9.14
N TYR A 37 1.55 16.77 9.11
CA TYR A 37 2.68 16.01 9.65
C TYR A 37 2.94 16.35 11.11
N LEU A 38 3.50 15.39 11.88
CA LEU A 38 3.99 15.65 13.23
C LEU A 38 5.07 16.76 13.20
N GLY A 39 4.87 17.83 13.96
CA GLY A 39 5.79 18.97 14.00
C GLY A 39 5.69 19.94 12.81
N GLY A 40 4.72 19.74 11.91
CA GLY A 40 4.47 20.67 10.78
C GLY A 40 5.48 20.59 9.63
N VAL A 41 6.47 19.69 9.70
CA VAL A 41 7.47 19.47 8.65
C VAL A 41 7.03 18.31 7.75
N GLU A 42 6.86 18.60 6.46
CA GLU A 42 6.49 17.60 5.45
C GLU A 42 7.63 16.60 5.23
N ARG A 43 7.37 15.32 5.55
CA ARG A 43 8.30 14.21 5.31
C ARG A 43 7.76 13.34 4.20
N VAL A 44 8.11 13.67 2.95
CA VAL A 44 7.59 12.99 1.77
C VAL A 44 8.70 12.65 0.79
N ALA A 45 8.75 11.39 0.36
CA ALA A 45 9.49 10.98 -0.82
C ALA A 45 8.52 10.81 -1.98
N ARG A 46 8.82 11.43 -3.12
CA ARG A 46 7.99 11.42 -4.33
C ARG A 46 8.81 10.89 -5.47
N ASN A 47 8.40 9.73 -5.96
CA ASN A 47 9.10 9.05 -7.02
C ASN A 47 8.14 8.65 -8.12
N TYR A 48 8.72 8.46 -9.30
CA TYR A 48 8.05 7.88 -10.44
C TYR A 48 8.48 6.43 -10.64
N VAL A 49 7.61 5.59 -11.19
CA VAL A 49 7.87 4.20 -11.56
C VAL A 49 7.30 3.96 -12.96
N GLU A 50 8.10 3.37 -13.85
CA GLU A 50 7.59 2.95 -15.17
C GLU A 50 6.66 1.75 -15.00
N SER A 51 5.41 1.86 -15.47
CA SER A 51 4.45 0.76 -15.50
C SER A 51 4.33 0.18 -16.90
N GLN A 52 4.44 -1.14 -17.00
CA GLN A 52 4.11 -1.90 -18.19
C GLN A 52 2.93 -2.82 -17.89
N GLU A 53 1.94 -2.86 -18.79
CA GLU A 53 0.75 -3.69 -18.64
C GLU A 53 1.10 -5.16 -18.33
N GLY A 54 0.37 -5.75 -17.38
CA GLY A 54 0.54 -7.13 -16.95
C GLY A 54 1.74 -7.37 -16.03
N THR A 55 2.62 -6.38 -15.84
CA THR A 55 3.79 -6.54 -14.97
C THR A 55 3.37 -6.59 -13.51
N GLU A 56 3.77 -7.65 -12.83
CA GLU A 56 3.60 -7.79 -11.39
C GLU A 56 4.61 -6.94 -10.62
N PHE A 57 4.19 -6.40 -9.49
CA PHE A 57 5.05 -5.60 -8.63
C PHE A 57 4.79 -5.87 -7.15
N CYS A 58 5.74 -5.48 -6.32
CA CYS A 58 5.60 -5.48 -4.87
C CYS A 58 6.22 -4.23 -4.24
N ILE A 59 5.76 -3.90 -3.04
CA ILE A 59 6.28 -2.78 -2.26
C ILE A 59 7.15 -3.36 -1.15
N HIS A 60 8.44 -3.12 -1.23
CA HIS A 60 9.40 -3.55 -0.23
C HIS A 60 9.69 -2.41 0.75
N VAL A 61 9.59 -2.71 2.03
CA VAL A 61 9.88 -1.81 3.15
C VAL A 61 11.03 -2.40 3.94
N ASN A 62 12.07 -1.59 4.13
CA ASN A 62 13.19 -1.90 5.00
C ASN A 62 13.28 -0.85 6.09
N VAL A 63 13.47 -1.29 7.33
CA VAL A 63 13.69 -0.42 8.48
C VAL A 63 15.01 -0.86 9.10
N LYS A 64 16.02 0.01 9.03
CA LYS A 64 17.38 -0.26 9.51
C LYS A 64 17.44 -0.14 11.02
N ASP A 65 18.07 -1.08 11.71
CA ASP A 65 18.30 -0.96 13.16
C ASP A 65 19.46 0.01 13.45
N GLU A 66 19.21 1.30 13.20
CA GLU A 66 20.19 2.36 13.44
C GLU A 66 19.78 3.24 14.63
N PRO A 67 20.74 3.82 15.37
CA PRO A 67 20.45 4.78 16.44
C PRO A 67 19.66 6.02 16.00
N SER A 68 19.57 6.27 14.68
CA SER A 68 18.78 7.32 14.06
C SER A 68 17.27 7.03 14.07
N ILE A 69 16.86 5.77 14.32
CA ILE A 69 15.50 5.44 14.70
C ILE A 69 15.23 6.11 16.05
N ASP A 70 14.37 7.11 15.98
CA ASP A 70 13.96 7.94 17.10
C ASP A 70 13.65 7.06 18.35
N PRO A 71 14.23 7.36 19.54
CA PRO A 71 14.19 6.48 20.72
C PRO A 71 12.80 6.01 21.17
N TRP A 72 11.74 6.72 20.77
CA TRP A 72 10.36 6.34 21.06
C TRP A 72 9.89 5.08 20.32
N VAL A 73 10.55 4.65 19.23
CA VAL A 73 10.25 3.39 18.53
C VAL A 73 10.58 2.15 19.39
N TYR A 74 11.44 2.30 20.40
CA TYR A 74 12.03 1.17 21.13
C TYR A 74 11.21 0.63 22.33
N ASN A 75 9.92 1.01 22.49
CA ASN A 75 9.05 0.59 23.63
C ASN A 75 7.67 0.06 23.18
N GLU A 76 6.56 0.53 23.80
CA GLU A 76 5.18 0.18 23.41
C GLU A 76 4.75 0.77 22.05
N HIS A 77 5.58 1.66 21.51
CA HIS A 77 5.36 2.30 20.24
C HIS A 77 6.18 1.62 19.14
N GLY A 78 5.79 1.87 17.89
CA GLY A 78 6.47 1.33 16.72
C GLY A 78 5.99 2.04 15.47
N LEU A 79 6.45 1.58 14.31
CA LEU A 79 6.06 2.12 13.02
C LEU A 79 4.91 1.31 12.42
N LEU A 80 3.84 2.01 12.05
CA LEU A 80 2.68 1.43 11.39
C LEU A 80 2.65 1.89 9.93
N PHE A 81 2.91 0.94 9.03
CA PHE A 81 2.89 1.13 7.59
C PHE A 81 1.49 0.85 7.06
N PHE A 82 0.92 1.77 6.30
CA PHE A 82 -0.34 1.60 5.57
C PHE A 82 -0.07 1.70 4.08
N LEU A 83 -0.43 0.67 3.33
CA LEU A 83 -0.34 0.66 1.89
C LEU A 83 -1.69 1.04 1.28
N TYR A 84 -1.67 2.03 0.41
CA TYR A 84 -2.75 2.40 -0.49
C TYR A 84 -2.26 2.29 -1.93
N ILE A 85 -3.09 1.73 -2.81
CA ILE A 85 -2.85 1.67 -4.25
C ILE A 85 -4.11 2.17 -4.92
N ASP A 86 -4.00 3.13 -5.83
CA ASP A 86 -5.14 3.79 -6.49
C ASP A 86 -6.16 4.37 -5.49
N GLY A 87 -5.67 4.83 -4.32
CA GLY A 87 -6.50 5.30 -3.20
C GLY A 87 -7.18 4.20 -2.38
N ILE A 88 -7.04 2.93 -2.76
CA ILE A 88 -7.64 1.78 -2.09
C ILE A 88 -6.66 1.23 -1.05
N PHE A 89 -7.14 1.02 0.18
CA PHE A 89 -6.34 0.42 1.25
C PHE A 89 -6.07 -1.07 0.98
N MET A 90 -4.79 -1.44 0.88
CA MET A 90 -4.37 -2.82 0.61
C MET A 90 -3.99 -3.58 1.88
N GLY A 91 -3.47 -2.89 2.89
CA GLY A 91 -3.07 -3.54 4.13
C GLY A 91 -2.20 -2.67 5.00
N LYS A 92 -1.92 -3.18 6.21
CA LYS A 92 -1.02 -2.53 7.15
C LYS A 92 -0.06 -3.50 7.80
N ARG A 93 1.11 -3.00 8.20
CA ARG A 93 2.12 -3.73 8.99
C ARG A 93 2.65 -2.89 10.12
N PHE A 94 2.94 -3.55 11.22
CA PHE A 94 3.47 -2.94 12.42
C PHE A 94 4.86 -3.51 12.68
N CYS A 95 5.83 -2.61 12.80
CA CYS A 95 7.22 -2.89 13.13
C CYS A 95 7.49 -2.34 14.53
N GLN A 96 8.00 -3.19 15.42
CA GLN A 96 8.38 -2.85 16.79
C GLN A 96 9.81 -3.29 17.07
N ASN A 97 10.39 -2.81 18.17
CA ASN A 97 11.70 -3.21 18.68
C ASN A 97 11.97 -4.74 18.59
N LYS A 98 11.05 -5.56 19.08
CA LYS A 98 11.20 -7.03 19.07
C LYS A 98 11.34 -7.64 17.66
N ASP A 99 10.97 -6.91 16.62
CA ASP A 99 11.05 -7.38 15.24
C ASP A 99 12.45 -7.15 14.65
N PHE A 100 13.33 -6.42 15.35
CA PHE A 100 14.74 -6.19 15.02
C PHE A 100 15.71 -7.19 15.65
N ASN A 101 15.21 -8.25 16.30
CA ASN A 101 16.03 -9.25 17.02
C ASN A 101 17.09 -9.96 16.15
N ARG A 102 17.11 -9.75 14.82
CA ARG A 102 18.08 -10.31 13.87
C ARG A 102 18.71 -9.24 12.96
N GLY A 103 18.69 -7.97 13.37
CA GLY A 103 19.08 -6.83 12.55
C GLY A 103 17.88 -6.12 11.94
N ASP A 104 18.04 -5.58 10.74
CA ASP A 104 17.02 -4.80 10.03
C ASP A 104 15.67 -5.53 9.90
N TRP A 105 14.59 -4.76 10.01
CA TRP A 105 13.26 -5.26 9.77
C TRP A 105 12.86 -5.08 8.31
N GLN A 106 12.50 -6.18 7.65
CA GLN A 106 12.09 -6.18 6.25
C GLN A 106 10.68 -6.74 6.08
N PHE A 107 9.89 -6.08 5.24
CA PHE A 107 8.57 -6.57 4.87
C PHE A 107 8.21 -6.22 3.43
N THR A 108 7.58 -7.16 2.74
CA THR A 108 7.09 -6.96 1.38
C THR A 108 5.58 -7.07 1.31
N PHE A 109 4.93 -6.01 0.80
CA PHE A 109 3.56 -6.09 0.32
C PHE A 109 3.59 -6.58 -1.14
N SER A 110 3.36 -7.87 -1.35
CA SER A 110 3.32 -8.48 -2.68
C SER A 110 1.89 -8.79 -3.16
N SER A 111 0.93 -8.78 -2.24
CA SER A 111 -0.39 -9.33 -2.52
C SER A 111 -1.47 -8.82 -1.59
N ARG A 112 -2.70 -9.02 -2.05
CA ARG A 112 -3.90 -8.93 -1.24
C ARG A 112 -4.30 -10.33 -0.79
N LYS A 113 -4.54 -10.49 0.52
CA LYS A 113 -5.07 -11.74 1.09
C LYS A 113 -6.51 -11.52 1.54
N GLN A 114 -7.39 -12.42 1.15
CA GLN A 114 -8.80 -12.38 1.55
C GLN A 114 -9.34 -13.80 1.78
N PRO A 115 -10.40 -13.97 2.58
CA PRO A 115 -11.11 -15.25 2.61
C PRO A 115 -11.63 -15.60 1.21
N ASN A 116 -11.67 -16.88 0.88
CA ASN A 116 -12.46 -17.35 -0.25
C ASN A 116 -13.97 -17.22 0.05
N GLU A 117 -14.80 -17.49 -0.95
CA GLU A 117 -16.26 -17.33 -0.90
C GLU A 117 -16.91 -18.06 0.29
N ASP A 118 -16.56 -19.34 0.49
CA ASP A 118 -17.04 -20.19 1.60
C ASP A 118 -16.28 -19.95 2.93
N ARG A 119 -15.25 -19.08 2.92
CA ARG A 119 -14.39 -18.72 4.07
C ARG A 119 -13.69 -19.91 4.72
N SER A 120 -13.51 -21.00 3.98
CA SER A 120 -12.76 -22.18 4.42
C SER A 120 -11.25 -21.96 4.35
N SER A 121 -10.80 -21.10 3.45
CA SER A 121 -9.39 -20.81 3.20
C SER A 121 -9.13 -19.32 2.97
N LEU A 122 -7.85 -18.95 2.91
CA LEU A 122 -7.44 -17.65 2.38
C LEU A 122 -7.02 -17.83 0.92
N VAL A 123 -7.37 -16.86 0.09
CA VAL A 123 -6.81 -16.69 -1.25
C VAL A 123 -5.90 -15.48 -1.27
N GLU A 124 -4.88 -15.56 -2.11
CA GLU A 124 -3.90 -14.53 -2.34
C GLU A 124 -3.89 -14.14 -3.81
N SER A 125 -3.92 -12.82 -4.08
CA SER A 125 -3.75 -12.28 -5.42
C SER A 125 -2.63 -11.25 -5.41
N ARG A 126 -1.67 -11.40 -6.32
CA ARG A 126 -0.52 -10.50 -6.46
C ARG A 126 -0.92 -9.21 -7.17
N PHE A 127 -0.21 -8.12 -6.90
CA PHE A 127 -0.43 -6.85 -7.57
C PHE A 127 0.15 -6.87 -8.98
N LYS A 128 -0.59 -6.34 -9.96
CA LYS A 128 -0.12 -6.15 -11.34
C LYS A 128 -0.59 -4.82 -11.90
N PHE A 129 0.15 -4.25 -12.85
CA PHE A 129 -0.32 -3.09 -13.61
C PHE A 129 -1.33 -3.52 -14.69
N GLN A 130 -2.30 -2.66 -14.97
CA GLN A 130 -3.32 -2.90 -16.01
C GLN A 130 -3.66 -1.60 -16.72
N SER A 131 -3.88 -1.67 -18.03
CA SER A 131 -4.33 -0.54 -18.83
C SER A 131 -5.77 -0.12 -18.47
N ILE A 132 -6.01 1.19 -18.44
CA ILE A 132 -7.34 1.75 -18.16
C ILE A 132 -8.18 1.68 -19.45
N VAL A 133 -9.47 1.33 -19.32
CA VAL A 133 -10.40 1.31 -20.44
C VAL A 133 -11.33 2.51 -20.32
N THR A 134 -11.23 3.45 -21.25
CA THR A 134 -12.17 4.58 -21.33
C THR A 134 -13.51 4.11 -21.86
N VAL A 135 -14.60 4.60 -21.27
CA VAL A 135 -15.96 4.33 -21.73
C VAL A 135 -16.71 5.64 -21.99
N ASP A 136 -17.61 5.60 -22.96
CA ASP A 136 -18.55 6.69 -23.20
C ASP A 136 -19.67 6.62 -22.15
N GLY A 137 -19.76 7.64 -21.30
CA GLY A 137 -20.80 7.73 -20.28
C GLY A 137 -20.68 8.98 -19.42
N GLU A 138 -21.76 9.37 -18.76
CA GLU A 138 -21.74 10.50 -17.84
C GLU A 138 -20.93 10.16 -16.58
N PRO A 139 -19.88 10.94 -16.25
CA PRO A 139 -19.06 10.68 -15.08
C PRO A 139 -19.83 10.91 -13.79
N THR A 140 -19.78 9.92 -12.91
CA THR A 140 -20.29 10.07 -11.55
C THR A 140 -19.26 10.75 -10.65
N HIS A 141 -19.70 11.27 -9.51
CA HIS A 141 -18.79 11.78 -8.50
C HIS A 141 -17.81 10.71 -7.97
N GLY A 142 -18.18 9.43 -8.04
CA GLY A 142 -17.29 8.31 -7.74
C GLY A 142 -16.13 8.19 -8.74
N ASP A 143 -16.40 8.43 -10.03
CA ASP A 143 -15.42 8.35 -11.11
C ASP A 143 -14.34 9.42 -10.98
N PHE A 144 -14.73 10.66 -10.66
CA PHE A 144 -13.76 11.73 -10.41
C PHE A 144 -12.87 11.45 -9.19
N ARG A 145 -13.39 10.80 -8.15
CA ARG A 145 -12.59 10.37 -6.99
C ARG A 145 -11.63 9.25 -7.39
N ARG A 146 -12.11 8.21 -8.09
CA ARG A 146 -11.26 7.11 -8.57
C ARG A 146 -10.15 7.63 -9.48
N ALA A 147 -10.50 8.42 -10.49
CA ALA A 147 -9.56 9.03 -11.42
C ALA A 147 -8.49 9.89 -10.72
N ARG A 148 -8.79 10.42 -9.52
CA ARG A 148 -7.87 11.30 -8.76
C ARG A 148 -6.77 10.53 -8.05
N ASP A 149 -7.12 9.40 -7.47
CA ASP A 149 -6.16 8.62 -6.71
C ASP A 149 -5.47 7.57 -7.59
N LEU A 150 -5.92 7.42 -8.84
CA LEU A 150 -5.36 6.54 -9.86
C LEU A 150 -3.92 6.88 -10.26
N GLY A 151 -3.14 5.84 -10.52
CA GLY A 151 -1.73 5.97 -10.91
C GLY A 151 -0.80 6.21 -9.72
N ILE A 152 -1.26 5.94 -8.49
CA ILE A 152 -0.53 6.26 -7.26
C ILE A 152 -0.45 5.04 -6.33
N ILE A 153 0.79 4.68 -5.96
CA ILE A 153 1.09 3.82 -4.81
C ILE A 153 1.53 4.74 -3.66
N GLU A 154 0.90 4.59 -2.50
CA GLU A 154 1.15 5.42 -1.33
C GLU A 154 1.40 4.55 -0.09
N VAL A 155 2.55 4.75 0.55
CA VAL A 155 2.89 4.14 1.84
C VAL A 155 2.92 5.22 2.91
N LYS A 156 1.95 5.18 3.81
CA LYS A 156 1.93 6.07 4.98
C LYS A 156 2.58 5.40 6.18
N VAL A 157 3.55 6.08 6.77
CA VAL A 157 4.21 5.67 8.00
C VAL A 157 3.62 6.49 9.15
N LYS A 158 3.02 5.81 10.12
CA LYS A 158 2.44 6.44 11.30
C LYS A 158 3.06 5.89 12.56
N LEU A 159 3.02 6.69 13.63
CA LEU A 159 3.27 6.21 14.97
C LEU A 159 2.18 5.21 15.34
N GLY A 160 2.54 3.98 15.71
CA GLY A 160 1.62 2.99 16.24
C GLY A 160 1.91 2.72 17.72
N LYS A 161 0.87 2.45 18.51
CA LYS A 161 1.03 1.91 19.86
C LYS A 161 0.40 0.52 19.94
N ALA A 162 1.12 -0.46 20.47
CA ALA A 162 0.55 -1.77 20.76
C ALA A 162 -0.44 -1.63 21.94
N SER A 163 -1.66 -2.11 21.75
CA SER A 163 -2.65 -2.19 22.84
C SER A 163 -2.60 -3.57 23.46
N ALA A 164 -2.64 -3.65 24.79
CA ALA A 164 -2.84 -4.89 25.52
C ALA A 164 -4.07 -5.62 25.00
N MET A 165 -3.92 -6.92 24.77
CA MET A 165 -4.90 -7.73 24.07
C MET A 165 -5.99 -8.20 25.02
N THR A 166 -7.25 -7.80 24.78
CA THR A 166 -8.38 -8.58 25.31
C THR A 166 -8.48 -9.85 24.48
N ASN A 167 -8.30 -11.01 25.11
CA ASN A 167 -8.35 -12.33 24.48
C ASN A 167 -9.78 -12.62 23.97
N ARG A 168 -10.15 -12.07 22.81
CA ARG A 168 -11.46 -12.31 22.17
C ARG A 168 -11.24 -13.15 20.92
N ARG A 169 -11.75 -14.38 20.95
CA ARG A 169 -11.86 -15.24 19.76
C ARG A 169 -12.50 -14.41 18.64
N ARG A 170 -11.83 -14.32 17.48
CA ARG A 170 -12.44 -13.73 16.28
C ARG A 170 -13.71 -14.53 15.97
N ARG A 171 -14.88 -13.91 16.11
CA ARG A 171 -16.12 -14.51 15.60
C ARG A 171 -15.98 -14.61 14.08
N LYS A 172 -16.14 -15.82 13.53
CA LYS A 172 -16.41 -15.97 12.11
C LYS A 172 -17.79 -15.34 11.88
N ASN A 173 -17.86 -14.11 11.39
CA ASN A 173 -19.14 -13.50 11.02
C ASN A 173 -19.63 -14.12 9.71
N LEU A 174 -20.03 -15.40 9.77
CA LEU A 174 -20.52 -16.18 8.63
C LEU A 174 -21.76 -15.53 7.99
N GLU A 175 -22.48 -14.67 8.73
CA GLU A 175 -23.71 -13.99 8.31
C GLU A 175 -23.51 -12.81 7.35
N ARG A 176 -22.30 -12.24 7.24
CA ARG A 176 -22.07 -11.22 6.20
C ARG A 176 -21.92 -11.90 4.85
N ASP A 177 -22.57 -11.40 3.83
CA ASP A 177 -22.32 -11.84 2.46
C ASP A 177 -20.85 -11.65 2.08
N PHE A 178 -20.31 -12.62 1.34
CA PHE A 178 -19.03 -12.43 0.68
C PHE A 178 -19.22 -11.35 -0.39
N ARG A 179 -18.52 -10.23 -0.23
CA ARG A 179 -18.41 -9.23 -1.29
C ARG A 179 -17.10 -9.48 -1.99
N GLU A 180 -17.18 -9.97 -3.22
CA GLU A 180 -16.05 -9.92 -4.11
C GLU A 180 -15.64 -8.44 -4.21
N PRO A 181 -14.37 -8.11 -3.95
CA PRO A 181 -13.97 -6.72 -4.07
C PRO A 181 -14.13 -6.33 -5.54
N ALA A 182 -14.86 -5.25 -5.81
CA ALA A 182 -14.95 -4.67 -7.14
C ALA A 182 -13.57 -4.10 -7.50
N VAL A 183 -12.67 -4.91 -8.05
CA VAL A 183 -11.31 -4.45 -8.42
C VAL A 183 -11.10 -4.34 -9.93
N ASP A 184 -12.00 -4.85 -10.75
CA ASP A 184 -11.69 -4.98 -12.18
C ASP A 184 -12.42 -3.97 -13.07
N SER A 185 -13.13 -2.99 -12.52
CA SER A 185 -13.76 -1.94 -13.34
C SER A 185 -12.84 -0.72 -13.50
N PHE A 186 -11.78 -0.87 -14.30
CA PHE A 186 -11.06 0.27 -14.91
C PHE A 186 -11.84 0.91 -16.05
N LEU A 187 -13.16 0.67 -16.11
CA LEU A 187 -14.10 1.42 -16.93
C LEU A 187 -14.28 2.78 -16.27
N ILE A 188 -13.61 3.78 -16.83
CA ILE A 188 -13.65 5.15 -16.34
C ILE A 188 -14.11 6.03 -17.50
N PRO A 189 -15.14 6.85 -17.29
CA PRO A 189 -15.57 7.80 -18.30
C PRO A 189 -14.43 8.70 -18.75
N GLU A 190 -14.28 8.90 -20.07
CA GLU A 190 -13.21 9.72 -20.63
C GLU A 190 -13.17 11.14 -20.01
N GLU A 191 -14.35 11.71 -19.75
CA GLU A 191 -14.48 13.01 -19.09
C GLU A 191 -13.85 13.07 -17.69
N ALA A 192 -13.83 11.96 -16.94
CA ALA A 192 -13.21 11.91 -15.62
C ALA A 192 -11.67 11.85 -15.68
N LEU A 193 -11.10 11.41 -16.81
CA LEU A 193 -9.65 11.35 -17.04
C LEU A 193 -9.11 12.55 -17.81
N LYS A 194 -9.99 13.38 -18.39
CA LYS A 194 -9.60 14.52 -19.22
C LYS A 194 -8.60 15.43 -18.51
N GLY A 195 -7.47 15.70 -19.19
CA GLY A 195 -6.38 16.52 -18.66
C GLY A 195 -5.41 15.79 -17.71
N ARG A 196 -5.51 14.45 -17.58
CA ARG A 196 -4.60 13.64 -16.76
C ARG A 196 -3.84 12.64 -17.63
N PRO A 197 -2.50 12.60 -17.54
CA PRO A 197 -1.69 11.64 -18.30
C PRO A 197 -1.66 10.28 -17.57
N ILE A 198 -2.83 9.66 -17.38
CA ILE A 198 -2.98 8.37 -16.68
C ILE A 198 -3.55 7.35 -17.66
N TYR A 199 -2.73 6.34 -17.98
CA TYR A 199 -3.08 5.27 -18.92
C TYR A 199 -3.12 3.89 -18.25
N HIS A 200 -2.57 3.77 -17.03
CA HIS A 200 -2.47 2.53 -16.28
C HIS A 200 -3.09 2.69 -14.88
N GLY A 201 -3.81 1.66 -14.43
CA GLY A 201 -4.20 1.40 -13.06
C GLY A 201 -3.53 0.13 -12.54
N THR A 202 -4.06 -0.43 -11.46
CA THR A 202 -3.56 -1.69 -10.89
C THR A 202 -4.65 -2.69 -10.65
N SER A 203 -4.37 -3.95 -10.94
CA SER A 203 -5.28 -5.06 -10.69
C SER A 203 -4.57 -6.23 -10.05
N PHE A 204 -5.24 -7.39 -10.06
CA PHE A 204 -4.82 -8.57 -9.34
C PHE A 204 -4.57 -9.76 -10.27
N THR A 205 -3.62 -10.62 -9.90
CA THR A 205 -3.50 -11.94 -10.51
C THR A 205 -4.70 -12.82 -10.13
N ALA A 206 -4.89 -13.92 -10.86
CA ALA A 206 -5.86 -14.93 -10.46
C ALA A 206 -5.60 -15.37 -9.00
N PRO A 207 -6.67 -15.53 -8.19
CA PRO A 207 -6.53 -15.88 -6.78
C PRO A 207 -5.95 -17.29 -6.61
N GLU A 208 -4.86 -17.38 -5.87
CA GLU A 208 -4.21 -18.64 -5.52
C GLU A 208 -4.62 -19.03 -4.08
N ARG A 209 -4.99 -20.31 -3.86
CA ARG A 209 -5.36 -20.80 -2.52
C ARG A 209 -4.12 -20.94 -1.66
N LEU A 210 -4.17 -20.37 -0.45
CA LEU A 210 -3.12 -20.55 0.53
C LEU A 210 -3.30 -21.83 1.34
N PRO A 211 -2.22 -22.58 1.63
CA PRO A 211 -2.28 -23.71 2.54
C PRO A 211 -2.58 -23.21 3.96
N GLY A 212 -3.64 -23.76 4.55
CA GLY A 212 -4.10 -23.41 5.89
C GLY A 212 -5.35 -22.54 5.90
N GLY A 213 -6.25 -22.81 6.84
CA GLY A 213 -7.42 -21.98 7.07
C GLY A 213 -7.06 -20.58 7.57
N PRO A 214 -8.00 -19.62 7.54
CA PRO A 214 -7.75 -18.27 8.04
C PRO A 214 -7.19 -18.29 9.47
N PRO A 215 -6.21 -17.43 9.80
CA PRO A 215 -5.53 -17.45 11.08
C PRO A 215 -6.55 -17.34 12.21
N ARG A 216 -6.54 -18.34 13.11
CA ARG A 216 -7.43 -18.42 14.28
C ARG A 216 -6.96 -17.54 15.44
N TYR A 217 -5.76 -16.98 15.34
CA TYR A 217 -5.14 -16.19 16.39
C TYR A 217 -5.56 -14.73 16.36
N ASN A 218 -5.53 -14.12 17.54
CA ASN A 218 -5.85 -12.72 17.74
C ASN A 218 -4.87 -11.84 16.96
N SER A 219 -5.39 -10.93 16.15
CA SER A 219 -4.56 -9.86 15.58
C SER A 219 -4.23 -8.84 16.67
N LEU A 220 -2.96 -8.50 16.83
CA LEU A 220 -2.53 -7.40 17.69
C LEU A 220 -3.36 -6.15 17.38
N LYS A 221 -4.02 -5.58 18.39
CA LYS A 221 -4.69 -4.30 18.24
C LYS A 221 -3.64 -3.21 18.31
N THR A 222 -3.58 -2.38 17.26
CA THR A 222 -2.73 -1.21 17.23
C THR A 222 -3.58 0.05 17.27
N ALA A 223 -3.25 0.96 18.18
CA ALA A 223 -3.75 2.32 18.14
C ALA A 223 -2.92 3.10 17.12
N THR A 224 -3.59 3.86 16.25
CA THR A 224 -2.94 4.66 15.21
C THR A 224 -2.76 6.08 15.71
N GLY A 225 -1.52 6.53 15.76
CA GLY A 225 -1.12 7.89 16.15
C GLY A 225 -0.84 8.78 14.94
N ALA A 226 0.03 9.76 15.15
CA ALA A 226 0.38 10.79 14.17
C ALA A 226 1.04 10.24 12.90
N LEU A 227 0.86 10.95 11.78
CA LEU A 227 1.56 10.69 10.52
C LEU A 227 3.01 11.18 10.63
N LEU A 228 3.95 10.28 10.32
CA LEU A 228 5.37 10.54 10.38
C LEU A 228 5.93 10.85 8.99
N ALA A 229 5.57 10.05 8.00
CA ALA A 229 6.06 10.17 6.64
C ALA A 229 5.09 9.57 5.63
N THR A 230 5.18 10.03 4.38
CA THR A 230 4.43 9.47 3.24
C THR A 230 5.39 9.22 2.09
N TYR A 231 5.43 7.99 1.58
CA TYR A 231 6.16 7.64 0.37
C TYR A 231 5.15 7.50 -0.75
N THR A 232 5.31 8.28 -1.81
CA THR A 232 4.39 8.31 -2.94
C THR A 232 5.15 7.92 -4.21
N PHE A 233 4.65 6.89 -4.89
CA PHE A 233 5.14 6.45 -6.18
C PHE A 233 4.05 6.66 -7.21
N LYS A 234 4.26 7.58 -8.15
CA LYS A 234 3.41 7.69 -9.34
C LYS A 234 3.89 6.67 -10.37
N TYR A 235 2.96 5.99 -11.02
CA TYR A 235 3.30 5.14 -12.16
C TYR A 235 2.55 5.56 -13.40
N ARG A 236 3.25 5.49 -14.54
CA ARG A 236 2.68 5.73 -15.87
C ARG A 236 3.42 4.87 -16.88
N SER A 237 2.80 4.61 -18.03
CA SER A 237 3.54 4.03 -19.15
C SER A 237 4.57 5.02 -19.67
N LYS A 238 5.65 4.50 -20.23
CA LYS A 238 6.47 5.29 -21.14
C LYS A 238 5.56 5.73 -22.28
N GLY A 239 5.51 7.03 -22.56
CA GLY A 239 4.75 7.53 -23.69
C GLY A 239 5.26 6.87 -24.97
N GLU A 240 4.35 6.33 -25.76
CA GLU A 240 4.54 6.34 -27.22
C GLU A 240 4.47 7.79 -27.72
#